data_AF-A0A930UG82-F1
#
_entry.id   AF-A0A930UG82-F1
#
_cell.length_a   1.000
_cell.length_b   1.000
_cell.length_c   1.000
_cell.angle_alpha   90.00
_cell.angle_beta   90.00
_cell.angle_gamma   90.00
#
_symmetry.space_group_name_H-M   'P 1'
#
loop_
_entity.id
_entity.type
_entity.pdbx_description
1 polymer ?
#
loop_
_entity_poly.entity_id
_entity_poly.type
_entity_poly.pdbx_seq_one_letter_code
_entity_poly.pdbx_strand_id
1 'polypeptide(L)' 'MLGRDGTVRTWNRGKPTAGRARLKTGTLSNVRAAAGVVHNPGGDALLVVMIETRSTANARRAIQQMLDWLHGLDA' A
#
# COMPACT_ATOMS: atom_id res chain seq x y z
N MET A 1 5.00 4.37 12.49
CA MET A 1 5.49 2.99 12.42
C MET A 1 4.46 2.14 11.70
N LEU A 2 4.88 1.36 10.70
CA LEU A 2 4.03 0.31 10.12
C LEU A 2 3.94 -0.87 11.08
N GLY A 3 2.75 -1.47 11.18
CA GLY A 3 2.58 -2.75 11.86
C GLY A 3 2.10 -2.69 13.31
N ARG A 4 1.51 -1.57 13.78
CA ARG A 4 0.92 -1.54 15.12
C ARG A 4 -0.59 -1.80 15.19
N ASP A 5 -1.37 -1.48 14.16
CA ASP A 5 -2.81 -1.83 14.13
C ASP A 5 -3.34 -2.15 12.72
N GLY A 6 -3.97 -3.32 12.58
CA GLY A 6 -4.79 -3.70 11.42
C GLY A 6 -4.13 -4.52 10.30
N THR A 7 -4.95 -4.89 9.32
CA THR A 7 -4.75 -5.84 8.18
C THR A 7 -3.46 -5.65 7.35
N VAL A 8 -2.78 -4.52 7.51
CA VAL A 8 -1.49 -4.19 6.89
C VAL A 8 -0.33 -4.98 7.52
N ARG A 9 -0.49 -5.50 8.74
CA ARG A 9 0.53 -6.28 9.47
C ARG A 9 1.00 -7.54 8.71
N THR A 10 0.12 -8.18 7.96
CA THR A 10 0.43 -9.45 7.26
C THR A 10 1.01 -9.24 5.86
N TRP A 11 1.01 -8.01 5.33
CA TRP A 11 1.33 -7.74 3.91
C TRP A 11 2.78 -7.30 3.68
N ASN A 12 3.39 -6.66 4.68
CA ASN A 12 4.74 -6.07 4.58
C ASN A 12 5.80 -6.79 5.43
N ARG A 13 5.50 -7.95 6.03
CA ARG A 13 6.48 -8.67 6.84
C ARG A 13 7.58 -9.21 5.91
N GLY A 14 8.77 -8.60 5.93
CA GLY A 14 9.94 -9.01 5.14
C GLY A 14 10.19 -8.24 3.83
N LYS A 15 9.44 -7.18 3.52
CA LYS A 15 9.68 -6.33 2.33
C LYS A 15 10.41 -5.02 2.69
N PRO A 16 11.22 -4.42 1.79
CA PRO A 16 11.87 -3.11 2.00
C PRO A 16 10.91 -1.97 2.32
N THR A 17 9.65 -2.10 1.90
CA THR A 17 8.55 -1.17 2.21
C THR A 17 8.07 -1.25 3.67
N ALA A 18 8.57 -2.22 4.46
CA ALA A 18 8.31 -2.34 5.88
C ALA A 18 8.93 -1.14 6.64
N GLY A 19 8.07 -0.28 7.19
CA GLY A 19 8.46 0.91 7.95
C GLY A 19 8.33 2.24 7.20
N ARG A 20 8.23 2.23 5.87
CA ARG A 20 8.27 3.44 5.01
C ARG A 20 6.94 3.91 4.41
N ALA A 21 5.85 3.18 4.59
CA ALA A 21 4.51 3.62 4.19
C ALA A 21 3.58 3.83 5.40
N ARG A 22 2.49 4.57 5.30
CA ARG A 22 1.39 4.60 6.28
C ARG A 22 0.10 4.51 5.49
N LEU A 23 -0.63 3.41 5.62
CA LEU A 23 -1.79 3.14 4.77
C LEU A 23 -3.00 2.75 5.61
N LYS A 24 -4.16 3.28 5.22
CA LYS A 24 -5.47 2.75 5.58
C LYS A 24 -5.94 1.85 4.45
N THR A 25 -6.54 0.71 4.82
CA THR A 25 -7.21 -0.18 3.88
C THR A 25 -8.71 -0.24 4.16
N GLY A 26 -9.49 -0.51 3.11
CA GLY A 26 -10.93 -0.74 3.14
C GLY A 26 -11.30 -1.92 2.22
N THR A 27 -12.29 -2.71 2.61
CA THR A 27 -12.79 -3.84 1.81
C THR A 27 -14.31 -3.91 1.94
N LEU A 28 -14.99 -3.97 0.81
CA LEU A 28 -16.41 -4.28 0.64
C LEU A 28 -16.53 -5.47 -0.32
N SER A 29 -17.73 -6.01 -0.52
CA SER A 29 -17.96 -7.22 -1.33
C SER A 29 -17.29 -7.18 -2.72
N ASN A 30 -17.37 -6.02 -3.39
CA ASN A 30 -16.82 -5.81 -4.74
C ASN A 30 -15.75 -4.72 -4.79
N VAL A 31 -15.36 -4.14 -3.64
CA VAL A 31 -14.41 -3.02 -3.60
C VAL A 31 -13.25 -3.35 -2.68
N ARG A 32 -12.04 -3.05 -3.15
CA ARG A 32 -10.86 -2.96 -2.30
C ARG A 32 -10.19 -1.61 -2.47
N ALA A 33 -9.84 -0.99 -1.36
CA ALA A 33 -9.20 0.31 -1.35
C ALA A 33 -7.97 0.34 -0.43
N ALA A 34 -6.98 1.13 -0.83
CA ALA A 34 -5.82 1.48 -0.03
C ALA A 34 -5.51 2.97 -0.23
N ALA A 35 -5.27 3.70 0.86
CA ALA A 35 -4.92 5.11 0.81
C ALA A 35 -3.90 5.45 1.89
N GLY A 36 -2.99 6.37 1.61
CA GLY A 36 -2.05 6.90 2.59
C GLY A 36 -0.78 7.43 1.94
N VAL A 37 0.35 7.34 2.65
CA VAL A 37 1.63 7.93 2.24
C VAL A 37 2.72 6.87 2.10
N VAL A 38 3.54 6.94 1.06
CA VAL A 38 4.72 6.09 0.84
C VAL A 38 5.94 6.98 0.71
N HIS A 39 7.05 6.65 1.37
CA HIS A 39 8.32 7.34 1.16
C HIS A 39 9.11 6.64 0.07
N ASN A 40 9.61 7.39 -0.91
CA ASN A 40 10.53 6.91 -1.94
C ASN A 40 11.98 6.82 -1.37
N PRO A 41 12.98 6.37 -2.15
CA PRO A 41 14.37 6.27 -1.67
C PRO A 41 15.00 7.65 -1.43
N GLY A 42 14.57 8.66 -2.19
CA GLY A 42 14.98 10.07 -2.03
C GLY A 42 14.46 10.75 -0.76
N GLY A 43 13.46 10.16 -0.10
CA GLY A 43 12.85 10.67 1.13
C GLY A 43 11.53 11.42 0.93
N ASP A 44 11.07 11.57 -0.31
CA ASP A 44 9.81 12.25 -0.63
C ASP A 44 8.61 11.43 -0.16
N ALA A 45 7.64 12.14 0.42
CA ALA A 45 6.36 11.58 0.81
C ALA A 45 5.37 11.62 -0.35
N LEU A 46 5.07 10.47 -0.94
CA LEU A 46 4.10 10.30 -2.01
C LEU A 46 2.73 9.95 -1.44
N LEU A 47 1.73 10.79 -1.71
CA LEU A 47 0.33 10.48 -1.42
C LEU A 47 -0.21 9.45 -2.42
N VAL A 48 -0.84 8.40 -1.92
CA VAL A 48 -1.43 7.34 -2.73
C VAL A 48 -2.89 7.11 -2.35
N VAL A 49 -3.75 6.97 -3.35
CA VAL A 49 -5.13 6.50 -3.21
C VAL A 49 -5.42 5.52 -4.33
N MET A 50 -5.89 4.32 -3.98
CA MET A 50 -6.30 3.30 -4.93
C MET A 50 -7.65 2.72 -4.52
N ILE A 51 -8.54 2.61 -5.49
CA ILE A 51 -9.87 2.01 -5.35
C ILE A 51 -10.05 1.06 -6.54
N GLU A 52 -10.20 -0.23 -6.24
CA GLU A 52 -10.46 -1.27 -7.22
C GLU A 52 -11.87 -1.82 -7.01
N THR A 53 -12.70 -1.78 -8.07
CA THR A 53 -14.14 -2.05 -8.00
C THR A 53 -14.58 -3.28 -8.80
N ARG A 54 -13.69 -3.88 -9.61
CA ARG A 54 -14.08 -4.90 -10.58
C ARG A 54 -13.64 -6.30 -10.21
N SER A 55 -12.50 -6.46 -9.53
CA SER A 55 -12.02 -7.76 -9.06
C SER A 55 -11.27 -7.67 -7.72
N THR A 56 -11.92 -8.10 -6.64
CA THR A 56 -11.30 -8.12 -5.29
C THR A 56 -10.19 -9.17 -5.17
N ALA A 57 -10.24 -10.23 -6.00
CA ALA A 57 -9.27 -11.32 -6.02
C ALA A 57 -7.86 -10.80 -6.35
N ASN A 58 -7.74 -9.96 -7.39
CA ASN A 58 -6.46 -9.42 -7.83
C ASN A 58 -6.12 -8.06 -7.20
N ALA A 59 -7.11 -7.33 -6.67
CA ALA A 59 -6.94 -6.00 -6.10
C ALA A 59 -5.80 -5.92 -5.07
N ARG A 60 -5.64 -6.93 -4.22
CA ARG A 60 -4.53 -6.95 -3.24
C ARG A 60 -3.16 -6.99 -3.91
N ARG A 61 -2.99 -7.82 -4.93
CA ARG A 61 -1.73 -7.93 -5.67
C ARG A 61 -1.44 -6.66 -6.46
N ALA A 62 -2.48 -6.02 -7.00
CA ALA A 62 -2.36 -4.73 -7.67
C ALA A 62 -1.92 -3.62 -6.71
N ILE A 63 -2.56 -3.51 -5.54
CA ILE A 63 -2.16 -2.59 -4.47
C ILE A 63 -0.69 -2.80 -4.07
N GLN A 64 -0.26 -4.06 -3.88
CA GLN A 64 1.12 -4.36 -3.51
C GLN A 64 2.13 -3.94 -4.58
N GLN A 65 1.87 -4.26 -5.86
CA GLN A 65 2.75 -3.87 -6.96
C GLN A 65 2.86 -2.35 -7.10
N MET A 66 1.75 -1.63 -6.92
CA MET A 66 1.76 -0.17 -6.95
C MET A 66 2.58 0.41 -5.79
N LEU A 67 2.48 -0.13 -4.58
CA LEU A 67 3.28 0.32 -3.44
C LEU A 67 4.78 0.03 -3.63
N ASP A 68 5.11 -1.12 -4.20
CA ASP A 68 6.48 -1.49 -4.52
C ASP A 68 7.05 -0.55 -5.61
N TRP A 69 6.24 -0.20 -6.62
CA TRP A 69 6.61 0.79 -7.64
C TRP A 69 6.81 2.19 -7.05
N LEU A 70 5.87 2.67 -6.22
CA LEU A 70 5.96 3.99 -5.59
C LEU A 70 7.21 4.14 -4.70
N HIS A 71 7.59 3.08 -3.99
CA HIS A 71 8.81 3.07 -3.19
C HIS A 71 10.08 3.03 -4.06
N GLY A 72 10.01 2.59 -5.32
CA GLY A 72 11.12 2.58 -6.26
C GLY A 72 11.19 3.79 -7.19
N LEU A 73 10.28 4.76 -7.04
CA LEU A 73 10.31 5.98 -7.83
C LEU A 73 11.46 6.88 -7.38
N ASP A 74 12.45 7.06 -8.25
CA ASP A 74 13.39 8.17 -8.14
C ASP A 74 12.68 9.41 -8.71
N ALA A 75 12.17 10.26 -7.81
CA ALA A 75 11.53 11.54 -8.14
C ALA A 75 12.54 12.68 -8.00
#